data_AF-A0A0C2WH72-F1
#
_entry.id   AF-A0A0C2WH72-F1
#
_cell.length_a   1.000
_cell.length_b   1.000
_cell.length_c   1.000
_cell.angle_alpha   90.00
_cell.angle_beta   90.00
_cell.angle_gamma   90.00
#
_symmetry.space_group_name_H-M   'P 1'
#
loop_
_entity.id
_entity.type
_entity.pdbx_description
1 polymer ?
#
loop_
_entity_poly.entity_id
_entity_poly.type
_entity_poly.pdbx_seq_one_letter_code
_entity_poly.pdbx_strand_id
1 'polypeptide(L)'
;CVTGLSIYHLGERFQRSNDTISKYFRRMLIAFSSHPFFTKYVQLPCSTDPTPPEILNNPKFYPYFANTLGALDGTHIACSPSAADRESARNRK
;
A
#
# COMPACT_ATOMS: atom_id res chain seq x y z
N CYS A 1 0.30 5.03 4.45
CA CYS A 1 1.32 4.08 4.94
C CYS A 1 1.72 4.50 6.35
N VAL A 2 0.97 4.06 7.36
CA VAL A 2 1.38 4.23 8.75
C VAL A 2 2.27 3.04 9.03
N THR A 3 3.58 3.24 9.16
CA THR A 3 4.56 2.15 9.30
C THR A 3 4.46 1.41 10.64
N GLY A 4 3.42 1.63 11.44
CA GLY A 4 3.27 1.09 12.81
C GLY A 4 4.34 1.55 13.80
N LEU A 5 5.36 2.27 13.32
CA LEU A 5 6.48 2.78 14.09
C LEU A 5 6.19 4.23 14.45
N SER A 6 6.44 4.58 15.71
CA SER A 6 6.45 5.98 16.14
C SER A 6 7.50 6.75 15.32
N ILE A 7 7.24 8.04 15.10
CA ILE A 7 8.18 8.90 14.37
C ILE A 7 9.57 8.93 15.03
N TYR A 8 9.63 8.70 16.34
CA TYR A 8 10.86 8.54 17.11
C TYR A 8 11.70 7.35 16.65
N HIS A 9 11.10 6.16 16.47
CA HIS A 9 11.83 4.99 15.95
C HIS A 9 12.37 5.22 14.54
N LEU A 10 11.67 6.01 13.72
CA LEU A 10 12.15 6.40 12.40
C LEU A 10 13.30 7.40 12.52
N GLY A 11 13.21 8.37 13.43
CA GLY A 11 14.28 9.31 13.79
C GLY A 11 15.58 8.60 14.07
N GLU A 12 15.53 7.63 14.98
CA GLU A 12 16.68 6.80 15.36
C GLU A 12 17.19 5.96 14.19
N ARG A 13 16.30 5.33 13.41
CA ARG A 13 16.74 4.48 12.28
C ARG A 13 17.42 5.27 11.18
N PHE A 14 16.88 6.43 10.83
CA PHE A 14 17.38 7.25 9.72
C PHE A 14 18.42 8.27 10.17
N GLN A 15 18.64 8.43 11.47
CA GLN A 15 19.55 9.43 12.06
C GLN A 15 19.24 10.84 11.54
N ARG A 16 17.95 11.19 11.52
CA ARG A 16 17.42 12.48 11.03
C ARG A 16 16.35 13.02 11.96
N SER A 17 16.15 14.34 11.93
CA SER A 17 15.08 14.97 12.70
C SER A 17 13.70 14.49 12.24
N ASN A 18 12.76 14.45 13.19
CA ASN A 18 11.36 14.11 12.92
C ASN A 18 10.73 15.04 11.85
N ASP A 19 11.15 16.30 11.80
CA ASP A 19 10.75 17.25 10.76
C ASP A 19 11.22 16.80 9.37
N THR A 20 12.50 16.45 9.25
CA THR A 20 13.06 15.96 7.98
C THR A 20 12.31 14.71 7.51
N ILE A 21 12.09 13.76 8.42
CA ILE A 21 11.36 12.52 8.11
C ILE A 21 9.94 12.82 7.65
N SER A 22 9.21 13.67 8.37
CA SER A 22 7.84 14.07 8.01
C SER A 22 7.78 14.74 6.64
N LYS A 23 8.71 15.67 6.38
CA LYS A 23 8.80 16.41 5.11
C LYS A 23 9.03 15.48 3.93
N TYR A 24 9.97 14.55 4.04
CA TYR A 24 10.25 13.61 2.96
C TYR A 24 9.16 12.57 2.81
N PHE A 25 8.58 12.08 3.91
CA PHE A 25 7.44 11.17 3.84
C PHE A 25 6.26 11.80 3.09
N ARG A 26 5.91 13.05 3.39
CA ARG A 26 4.88 13.80 2.67
C ARG A 26 5.21 13.94 1.18
N ARG A 27 6.45 14.28 0.84
CA ARG A 27 6.89 14.40 -0.57
C ARG A 27 6.76 13.08 -1.32
N MET A 28 7.22 11.98 -0.73
CA MET A 28 7.12 10.65 -1.32
C MET A 28 5.67 10.21 -1.48
N LEU A 29 4.82 10.47 -0.48
CA LEU A 29 3.38 10.21 -0.59
C LEU A 29 2.76 10.95 -1.78
N ILE A 30 3.05 12.25 -1.94
CA ILE A 30 2.54 13.02 -3.08
C ILE A 30 3.08 12.45 -4.41
N ALA A 31 4.36 12.08 -4.46
CA ALA A 31 4.96 11.53 -5.67
C ALA A 31 4.31 10.19 -6.08
N PHE A 32 4.12 9.26 -5.14
CA PHE A 32 3.52 7.97 -5.40
C PHE A 32 2.01 8.03 -5.67
N SER A 33 1.31 8.97 -5.03
CA SER A 33 -0.10 9.23 -5.30
C SER A 33 -0.33 10.12 -6.52
N SER A 34 0.73 10.62 -7.15
CA SER A 34 0.58 11.44 -8.36
C SER A 34 0.03 10.60 -9.50
N HIS A 35 -0.91 11.18 -10.27
CA HIS A 35 -1.55 10.49 -11.37
C HIS A 35 -0.58 9.81 -12.35
N PRO A 36 0.49 10.47 -12.87
CA PRO A 36 1.38 9.82 -13.84
C PRO A 36 2.21 8.68 -13.24
N PHE A 37 2.51 8.71 -11.94
CA PHE A 37 3.19 7.60 -11.28
C PHE A 37 2.23 6.44 -11.05
N PHE A 38 1.07 6.76 -10.47
CA PHE A 38 0.09 5.77 -10.06
C PHE A 38 -0.42 4.97 -11.26
N THR A 39 -0.84 5.63 -12.35
CA THR A 39 -1.38 4.94 -13.53
C THR A 39 -0.33 4.14 -14.30
N LYS A 40 0.94 4.53 -14.21
CA LYS A 40 2.03 3.84 -14.91
C LYS A 40 2.50 2.58 -14.18
N TYR A 41 2.56 2.61 -12.86
CA TYR A 41 3.22 1.57 -12.06
C TYR A 41 2.28 0.78 -11.14
N VAL A 42 1.07 1.26 -10.88
CA VAL A 42 0.11 0.58 -10.01
C VAL A 42 -1.01 0.01 -10.88
N GLN A 43 -1.08 -1.31 -10.91
CA GLN A 43 -2.14 -2.07 -11.58
C GLN A 43 -2.86 -2.92 -10.54
N LEU A 44 -4.19 -2.90 -10.59
CA LEU A 44 -5.01 -3.77 -9.74
C LEU A 44 -5.05 -5.16 -10.38
N PRO A 45 -4.76 -6.24 -9.63
CA PRO A 45 -4.86 -7.59 -10.16
C PRO A 45 -6.33 -7.96 -10.39
N CYS A 46 -6.57 -8.77 -11.42
CA CYS A 46 -7.84 -9.44 -11.66
C CYS A 46 -8.01 -10.63 -10.71
N SER A 47 -9.26 -11.06 -10.49
CA SER A 47 -9.58 -12.25 -9.69
C SER A 47 -8.90 -13.54 -10.17
N THR A 48 -8.50 -13.59 -11.44
CA THR A 48 -7.83 -14.74 -12.07
C THR A 48 -6.30 -14.65 -12.06
N ASP A 49 -5.73 -13.52 -11.64
CA ASP A 49 -4.29 -13.33 -11.69
C ASP A 49 -3.60 -14.16 -10.58
N PRO A 50 -2.54 -14.92 -10.91
CA PRO A 50 -1.81 -15.69 -9.93
C PRO A 50 -1.05 -14.76 -8.96
N THR A 51 -0.91 -15.21 -7.71
CA THR A 51 -0.06 -14.51 -6.74
C THR A 51 1.38 -14.42 -7.26
N PRO A 52 2.00 -13.23 -7.27
CA PRO A 52 3.38 -13.07 -7.71
C PRO A 52 4.35 -13.98 -6.94
N PRO A 53 5.39 -14.52 -7.60
CA PRO A 53 6.33 -15.45 -6.97
C PRO A 53 7.08 -14.84 -5.78
N GLU A 54 7.26 -13.52 -5.74
CA GLU A 54 7.90 -12.80 -4.63
C GLU A 54 7.08 -12.86 -3.35
N ILE A 55 5.76 -12.99 -3.47
CA ILE A 55 4.84 -13.16 -2.34
C ILE A 55 4.68 -14.65 -2.04
N LEU A 56 4.42 -15.45 -3.08
CA LEU A 56 4.18 -16.89 -2.96
C LEU A 56 5.35 -17.63 -2.31
N ASN A 57 6.58 -17.33 -2.74
CA ASN A 57 7.78 -18.02 -2.27
C ASN A 57 8.35 -17.43 -0.97
N ASN A 58 7.78 -16.32 -0.48
CA ASN A 58 8.27 -15.68 0.73
C ASN A 58 7.44 -16.10 1.95
N PRO A 59 7.99 -16.93 2.85
CA PRO A 59 7.24 -17.43 4.00
C PRO A 59 6.84 -16.32 5.00
N LYS A 60 7.48 -15.15 4.93
CA LYS A 60 7.10 -13.98 5.73
C LYS A 60 5.87 -13.26 5.15
N PHE A 61 5.66 -13.31 3.84
CA PHE A 61 4.58 -12.59 3.17
C PHE A 61 3.39 -13.49 2.89
N TYR A 62 3.62 -14.70 2.37
CA TYR A 62 2.54 -15.60 1.97
C TYR A 62 1.44 -15.81 3.01
N PRO A 63 1.72 -16.00 4.33
CA PRO A 63 0.65 -16.18 5.32
C PRO A 63 -0.31 -14.99 5.43
N TYR A 64 0.14 -13.77 5.11
CA TYR A 64 -0.68 -12.56 5.20
C TYR A 64 -1.40 -12.24 3.89
N PHE A 65 -0.84 -12.66 2.75
CA PHE A 65 -1.37 -12.38 1.41
C PHE A 65 -2.01 -13.61 0.73
N ALA A 66 -2.08 -14.75 1.43
CA ALA A 66 -2.78 -15.93 0.93
C ALA A 66 -4.26 -15.58 0.69
N ASN A 67 -4.70 -15.72 -0.57
CA ASN A 67 -6.06 -15.40 -1.03
C ASN A 67 -6.44 -13.91 -1.04
N THR A 68 -5.47 -12.99 -1.00
CA THR A 68 -5.78 -11.56 -1.15
C THR A 68 -5.87 -11.18 -2.63
N LEU A 69 -7.02 -10.64 -3.04
CA LEU A 69 -7.23 -10.08 -4.39
C LEU A 69 -6.80 -8.60 -4.50
N GLY A 70 -6.41 -7.96 -3.41
CA GLY A 70 -6.11 -6.54 -3.36
C GLY A 70 -5.75 -6.10 -1.95
N ALA A 71 -5.50 -4.79 -1.78
CA ALA A 71 -5.00 -4.22 -0.54
C ALA A 71 -5.83 -4.66 0.68
N LEU A 72 -5.16 -5.28 1.66
CA LEU A 72 -5.69 -5.58 2.99
C LEU A 72 -6.08 -4.26 3.67
N ASP A 73 -7.37 -3.97 3.66
CA ASP A 73 -8.06 -3.11 4.62
C ASP A 73 -7.57 -1.65 4.76
N GLY A 74 -7.71 -0.85 3.69
CA GLY A 74 -7.58 0.60 3.78
C GLY A 74 -7.19 1.28 2.48
N THR A 75 -8.16 1.55 1.60
CA THR A 75 -7.96 2.39 0.42
C THR A 75 -7.80 3.86 0.84
N HIS A 76 -6.55 4.27 1.10
CA HIS A 76 -6.17 5.69 1.19
C HIS A 76 -5.90 6.34 -0.19
N ILE A 77 -6.05 5.57 -1.26
CA ILE A 77 -5.91 6.02 -2.64
C ILE A 77 -7.32 6.09 -3.22
N ALA A 78 -7.63 7.17 -3.93
CA ALA A 78 -8.92 7.35 -4.59
C ALA A 78 -9.16 6.18 -5.56
N CYS A 79 -10.00 5.23 -5.15
CA CYS A 79 -10.43 4.09 -5.93
C CYS A 79 -11.90 4.34 -6.30
N SER A 80 -12.20 4.37 -7.60
CA SER A 80 -13.56 4.37 -8.12
C SER A 80 -13.83 3.01 -8.76
N PRO A 81 -14.06 1.95 -7.97
CA PRO A 81 -14.28 0.61 -8.51
C PRO A 81 -15.56 0.57 -9.36
N SER A 82 -15.57 -0.37 -10.31
CA SER A 82 -16.74 -0.65 -11.16
C SER A 82 -17.94 -1.04 -10.30
N ALA A 83 -19.16 -0.96 -10.84
CA ALA A 83 -20.36 -1.30 -10.07
C ALA A 83 -20.33 -2.73 -9.48
N ALA A 84 -19.66 -3.67 -10.16
CA ALA A 84 -19.51 -5.05 -9.71
C ALA A 84 -18.50 -5.20 -8.56
N ASP A 85 -17.43 -4.40 -8.54
CA ASP A 85 -16.33 -4.53 -7.58
C ASP A 85 -16.54 -3.69 -6.30
N ARG A 86 -17.59 -2.86 -6.28
CA ARG A 86 -17.92 -1.97 -5.14
C ARG A 86 -18.18 -2.72 -3.85
N GLU A 87 -18.78 -3.90 -3.92
CA GLU A 87 -19.13 -4.68 -2.72
C GLU A 87 -17.87 -5.23 -2.03
N SER A 88 -16.89 -5.67 -2.82
CA SER A 88 -15.57 -6.11 -2.35
C SER A 88 -14.69 -4.95 -1.85
N ALA A 89 -14.93 -3.72 -2.34
CA ALA A 89 -14.19 -2.53 -1.95
C ALA A 89 -14.80 -1.76 -0.76
N ARG A 90 -15.94 -2.20 -0.22
CA ARG A 90 -16.54 -1.59 0.97
C ARG A 90 -15.78 -2.03 2.21
N ASN A 91 -15.21 -1.04 2.91
CA ASN A 91 -14.63 -1.21 4.24
C ASN A 91 -15.60 -2.04 5.11
N ARG A 92 -15.12 -3.18 5.62
CA ARG A 92 -15.77 -3.85 6.74
C ARG A 92 -15.50 -2.97 7.96
N LYS A 93 -16.56 -2.47 8.60
CA LYS A 93 -16.45 -1.87 9.93
C LYS A 93 -16.02 -2.93 10.95
#